data_AF-A0A5P8AR53-F1
#
_entry.id   AF-A0A5P8AR53-F1
#
_cell.length_a   1.000
_cell.length_b   1.000
_cell.length_c   1.000
_cell.angle_alpha   90.00
_cell.angle_beta   90.00
_cell.angle_gamma   90.00
#
_symmetry.space_group_name_H-M   'P 1'
#
loop_
_entity.id
_entity.type
_entity.pdbx_description
1 polymer ?
#
loop_
_entity_poly.entity_id
_entity_poly.type
_entity_poly.pdbx_seq_one_letter_code
_entity_poly.pdbx_strand_id
1 'polypeptide(L)'
;MFMINFICYLILYFTLLLYCCRDNNPAVSKRDSLSSGSNSTQSVLQTNTTKKTTQQKNNTLIAEEQQNRFKTFKNAIDKISLYYIRVKKQNDNKSITWSVNYKKELESRTLAQRVATKYPDFSEWLSKNILKQKELDNAFDSAYNILERKRSIHARDKTLDQYISEAIDCSFDKACKDNKDSSKKYGSLGKYNNLTIVFFNNILKYMIVQNTNEEIFNALKKSLTNEIVDSPLYLLRNWQ
;
A
#
# COMPACT_ATOMS: atom_id res chain seq x y z
N MET A 1 -7.94 22.23 33.19
CA MET A 1 -7.33 23.03 32.08
C MET A 1 -7.36 22.32 30.72
N PHE A 2 -7.36 20.98 30.64
CA PHE A 2 -7.42 20.22 29.37
C PHE A 2 -8.77 20.27 28.63
N MET A 3 -9.90 20.34 29.35
CA MET A 3 -11.23 20.32 28.72
C MET A 3 -11.61 21.63 28.01
N ILE A 4 -11.06 22.76 28.45
CA ILE A 4 -11.33 24.07 27.83
C ILE A 4 -10.71 24.14 26.43
N ASN A 5 -9.49 23.60 26.28
CA ASN A 5 -8.80 23.57 24.98
C ASN A 5 -9.57 22.72 23.96
N PHE A 6 -10.14 21.58 24.38
CA PHE A 6 -10.91 20.72 23.49
C PHE A 6 -12.19 21.40 22.98
N ILE A 7 -12.90 22.12 23.85
CA ILE A 7 -14.11 22.88 23.46
C ILE A 7 -13.76 23.99 22.47
N CYS A 8 -12.64 24.70 22.68
CA CYS A 8 -12.19 25.73 21.75
C CYS A 8 -11.86 25.18 20.35
N TYR A 9 -11.19 24.02 20.27
CA TYR A 9 -10.92 23.38 18.98
C TYR A 9 -12.19 22.91 18.27
N LEU A 10 -13.18 22.43 19.03
CA LEU A 10 -14.46 22.00 18.47
C LEU A 10 -15.25 23.19 17.90
N ILE A 11 -15.32 24.30 18.62
CA ILE A 11 -16.00 25.53 18.18
C ILE A 11 -15.32 26.11 16.92
N LEU A 12 -13.98 26.11 16.87
CA LEU A 12 -13.22 26.63 15.74
C LEU A 12 -13.38 25.76 14.48
N TYR A 13 -13.57 24.45 14.65
CA TYR A 13 -13.87 23.53 13.54
C TYR A 13 -15.28 23.75 12.96
N PHE A 14 -16.27 23.99 13.83
CA PHE A 14 -17.65 24.27 13.40
C PHE A 14 -17.79 25.62 12.69
N THR A 15 -17.06 26.66 13.12
CA THR A 15 -17.10 27.96 12.42
C THR A 15 -16.43 27.91 11.05
N LEU A 16 -15.34 27.15 10.90
CA LEU A 16 -14.71 26.90 9.60
C LEU A 16 -15.63 26.10 8.65
N LEU A 17 -16.33 25.08 9.15
CA LEU A 17 -17.31 24.32 8.37
C LEU A 17 -18.49 25.18 7.90
N LEU A 18 -18.97 26.10 8.74
CA LEU A 18 -20.06 27.02 8.37
C LEU A 18 -19.58 28.13 7.41
N TYR A 19 -18.31 28.54 7.49
CA TYR A 19 -17.72 29.52 6.58
C TYR A 19 -17.58 28.97 5.15
N CYS A 20 -17.26 27.68 5.00
CA CYS A 20 -17.17 27.02 3.68
C CYS A 20 -18.51 26.77 2.99
N CYS A 21 -19.64 26.98 3.68
CA CYS A 21 -20.99 26.82 3.12
C CYS A 21 -21.66 28.15 2.74
N ARG A 22 -20.96 29.28 2.84
CA ARG A 22 -21.49 30.59 2.45
C ARG A 22 -21.03 30.96 1.05
N ASP A 23 -21.55 30.25 0.05
CA ASP A 23 -21.46 30.71 -1.33
C ASP A 23 -22.57 31.73 -1.64
N ASN A 24 -22.11 32.79 -2.28
CA ASN A 24 -22.83 33.99 -2.67
C ASN A 24 -23.89 33.67 -3.73
N ASN A 25 -25.17 33.88 -3.40
CA ASN A 25 -26.18 34.09 -4.43
C ASN A 25 -26.25 35.59 -4.73
N PRO A 26 -25.86 36.07 -5.93
CA PRO A 26 -26.19 37.43 -6.33
C PRO A 26 -27.70 37.50 -6.59
N ALA A 27 -28.37 38.37 -5.84
CA ALA A 27 -29.76 38.72 -6.05
C ALA A 27 -29.93 39.36 -7.44
N VAL A 28 -30.69 38.69 -8.31
CA VAL A 28 -31.17 39.28 -9.57
C VAL A 28 -32.33 40.21 -9.23
N SER A 29 -32.12 41.50 -9.45
CA SER A 29 -33.16 42.54 -9.38
C SER A 29 -34.07 42.45 -10.60
N LYS A 30 -35.38 42.39 -10.35
CA LYS A 30 -36.43 42.61 -11.34
C LYS A 30 -36.64 44.12 -11.51
N ARG A 31 -36.57 44.62 -12.75
CA ARG A 31 -37.34 45.78 -13.21
C ARG A 31 -37.71 45.60 -14.67
N ASP A 32 -39.00 45.77 -14.92
CA ASP A 32 -39.64 45.73 -16.22
C ASP A 32 -39.38 47.02 -17.03
N SER A 33 -39.22 46.88 -18.34
CA SER A 33 -39.79 47.81 -19.32
C SER A 33 -39.96 47.14 -20.70
N LEU A 34 -41.12 47.40 -21.28
CA LEU A 34 -41.62 46.98 -22.59
C LEU A 34 -40.72 47.44 -23.77
N SER A 35 -40.61 46.63 -24.83
CA SER A 35 -40.96 47.02 -26.21
C SER A 35 -40.71 45.89 -27.24
N SER A 36 -41.78 45.56 -27.98
CA SER A 36 -41.87 45.09 -29.39
C SER A 36 -41.02 43.92 -29.93
N GLY A 37 -41.71 42.88 -30.45
CA GLY A 37 -41.46 42.39 -31.81
C GLY A 37 -40.95 40.95 -32.02
N SER A 38 -41.86 40.07 -32.47
CA SER A 38 -41.68 39.02 -33.50
C SER A 38 -40.80 37.77 -33.27
N ASN A 39 -41.49 36.60 -33.20
CA ASN A 39 -41.23 35.26 -33.77
C ASN A 39 -39.82 34.60 -33.74
N SER A 40 -39.67 33.47 -33.02
CA SER A 40 -39.56 32.09 -33.58
C SER A 40 -38.84 31.10 -32.62
N THR A 41 -38.93 29.82 -32.97
CA THR A 41 -38.88 28.59 -32.17
C THR A 41 -37.48 28.06 -31.80
N GLN A 42 -37.39 27.38 -30.63
CA GLN A 42 -36.44 26.34 -30.16
C GLN A 42 -34.90 26.52 -30.29
N SER A 43 -34.22 26.41 -29.14
CA SER A 43 -33.22 25.34 -28.83
C SER A 43 -32.20 25.80 -27.79
N VAL A 44 -32.36 25.42 -26.50
CA VAL A 44 -31.22 25.26 -25.58
C VAL A 44 -31.53 24.14 -24.58
N LEU A 45 -30.91 22.98 -24.78
CA LEU A 45 -30.65 22.00 -23.73
C LEU A 45 -29.13 21.85 -23.60
N GLN A 46 -28.68 21.64 -22.36
CA GLN A 46 -27.35 21.19 -21.91
C GLN A 46 -26.41 22.28 -21.42
N THR A 47 -26.11 22.23 -20.11
CA THR A 47 -24.77 22.50 -19.55
C THR A 47 -24.58 22.06 -18.08
N ASN A 48 -25.56 21.43 -17.41
CA ASN A 48 -25.41 21.09 -15.98
C ASN A 48 -25.08 19.61 -15.65
N THR A 49 -24.99 18.71 -16.64
CA THR A 49 -24.83 17.27 -16.37
C THR A 49 -23.37 16.77 -16.36
N THR A 50 -22.39 17.56 -16.82
CA THR A 50 -21.03 17.06 -17.07
C THR A 50 -20.09 17.11 -15.85
N LYS A 51 -20.30 18.05 -14.90
CA LYS A 51 -19.40 18.23 -13.74
C LYS A 51 -19.62 17.19 -12.64
N LYS A 52 -20.87 16.81 -12.36
CA LYS A 52 -21.23 15.87 -11.30
C LYS A 52 -20.74 14.44 -11.60
N THR A 53 -20.85 14.02 -12.86
CA THR A 53 -20.43 12.68 -13.34
C THR A 53 -18.91 12.52 -13.33
N THR A 54 -18.15 13.58 -13.65
CA THR A 54 -16.68 13.54 -13.68
C THR A 54 -16.08 13.48 -12.28
N GLN A 55 -16.62 14.24 -11.32
CA GLN A 55 -16.11 14.24 -9.94
C GLN A 55 -16.47 12.94 -9.20
N GLN A 56 -17.67 12.39 -9.42
CA GLN A 56 -18.06 11.11 -8.83
C GLN A 56 -17.28 9.94 -9.43
N LYS A 57 -17.05 9.93 -10.75
CA LYS A 57 -16.21 8.93 -11.44
C LYS A 57 -14.75 9.00 -11.00
N ASN A 58 -14.19 10.20 -10.84
CA ASN A 58 -12.82 10.38 -10.34
C ASN A 58 -12.69 9.91 -8.88
N ASN A 59 -13.68 10.20 -8.03
CA ASN A 59 -13.67 9.75 -6.64
C ASN A 59 -13.79 8.21 -6.51
N THR A 60 -14.60 7.58 -7.37
CA THR A 60 -14.71 6.11 -7.42
C THR A 60 -13.43 5.46 -7.96
N LEU A 61 -12.81 6.04 -8.99
CA LEU A 61 -11.56 5.53 -9.57
C LEU A 61 -10.39 5.60 -8.58
N ILE A 62 -10.29 6.69 -7.81
CA ILE A 62 -9.29 6.85 -6.75
C ILE A 62 -9.52 5.84 -5.62
N ALA A 63 -10.77 5.56 -5.26
CA ALA A 63 -11.09 4.57 -4.23
C ALA A 63 -10.77 3.13 -4.69
N GLU A 64 -11.04 2.79 -5.96
CA GLU A 64 -10.70 1.50 -6.55
C GLU A 64 -9.18 1.30 -6.68
N GLU A 65 -8.45 2.34 -7.10
CA GLU A 65 -6.99 2.32 -7.22
C GLU A 65 -6.32 2.15 -5.85
N GLN A 66 -6.72 2.94 -4.84
CA GLN A 66 -6.25 2.80 -3.45
C GLN A 66 -6.52 1.40 -2.88
N GLN A 67 -7.70 0.84 -3.16
CA GLN A 67 -8.04 -0.51 -2.72
C GLN A 67 -7.19 -1.58 -3.42
N ASN A 68 -6.80 -1.35 -4.68
CA ASN A 68 -5.97 -2.27 -5.43
C ASN A 68 -4.50 -2.27 -4.95
N ARG A 69 -3.94 -1.11 -4.64
CA ARG A 69 -2.55 -0.98 -4.13
C ARG A 69 -2.36 -1.63 -2.76
N PHE A 70 -3.26 -1.35 -1.81
CA PHE A 70 -3.24 -2.04 -0.52
C PHE A 70 -3.36 -3.56 -0.69
N LYS A 71 -4.23 -4.01 -1.59
CA LYS A 71 -4.39 -5.42 -1.91
C LYS A 71 -3.09 -6.03 -2.46
N THR A 72 -2.40 -5.36 -3.38
CA THR A 72 -1.07 -5.77 -3.86
C THR A 72 -0.08 -5.94 -2.71
N PHE A 73 0.02 -4.92 -1.85
CA PHE A 73 0.90 -4.97 -0.69
C PHE A 73 0.56 -6.15 0.24
N LYS A 74 -0.72 -6.30 0.57
CA LYS A 74 -1.22 -7.37 1.44
C LYS A 74 -0.92 -8.75 0.85
N ASN A 75 -1.17 -8.94 -0.44
CA ASN A 75 -0.90 -10.20 -1.14
C ASN A 75 0.58 -10.59 -1.08
N ALA A 76 1.48 -9.62 -1.21
CA ALA A 76 2.92 -9.86 -1.12
C ALA A 76 3.34 -10.32 0.29
N ILE A 77 2.87 -9.63 1.33
CA ILE A 77 3.16 -10.00 2.73
C ILE A 77 2.51 -11.35 3.07
N ASP A 78 1.25 -11.58 2.67
CA ASP A 78 0.55 -12.86 2.86
C ASP A 78 1.35 -14.00 2.24
N LYS A 79 1.82 -13.82 1.00
CA LYS A 79 2.55 -14.86 0.28
C LYS A 79 3.84 -15.26 0.98
N ILE A 80 4.64 -14.27 1.41
CA ILE A 80 5.90 -14.53 2.11
C ILE A 80 5.63 -15.13 3.49
N SER A 81 4.64 -14.63 4.22
CA SER A 81 4.25 -15.19 5.51
C SER A 81 3.84 -16.66 5.38
N LEU A 82 3.04 -17.01 4.37
CA LEU A 82 2.65 -18.38 4.07
C LEU A 82 3.85 -19.27 3.76
N TYR A 83 4.85 -18.76 3.04
CA TYR A 83 6.10 -19.49 2.82
C TYR A 83 6.78 -19.85 4.16
N TYR A 84 6.97 -18.88 5.05
CA TYR A 84 7.58 -19.11 6.35
C TYR A 84 6.76 -20.07 7.23
N ILE A 85 5.43 -19.97 7.19
CA ILE A 85 4.53 -20.90 7.89
C ILE A 85 4.73 -22.34 7.38
N ARG A 86 4.90 -22.53 6.05
CA ARG A 86 5.20 -23.85 5.49
C ARG A 86 6.56 -24.37 5.91
N VAL A 87 7.59 -23.50 5.90
CA VAL A 87 8.95 -23.85 6.37
C VAL A 87 8.92 -24.29 7.83
N LYS A 88 8.16 -23.60 8.70
CA LYS A 88 7.96 -24.04 10.08
C LYS A 88 7.39 -25.45 10.15
N LYS A 89 6.26 -25.71 9.47
CA LYS A 89 5.60 -27.02 9.48
C LYS A 89 6.53 -28.15 9.01
N GLN A 90 7.37 -27.89 8.01
CA GLN A 90 8.35 -28.87 7.52
C GLN A 90 9.49 -29.13 8.52
N ASN A 91 9.83 -28.14 9.35
CA ASN A 91 10.93 -28.21 10.31
C ASN A 91 10.50 -28.73 11.68
N ASP A 92 9.21 -28.64 12.05
CA ASP A 92 8.66 -29.18 13.31
C ASP A 92 8.94 -30.70 13.44
N ASN A 93 9.11 -31.40 12.32
CA ASN A 93 9.41 -32.84 12.27
C ASN A 93 10.88 -33.18 11.97
N LYS A 94 11.76 -32.17 11.83
CA LYS A 94 13.17 -32.38 11.44
C LYS A 94 14.10 -32.09 12.61
N SER A 95 14.86 -33.11 13.01
CA SER A 95 16.03 -32.98 13.88
C SER A 95 16.98 -31.92 13.33
N ILE A 96 17.48 -31.04 14.22
CA ILE A 96 18.47 -30.04 13.85
C ILE A 96 19.81 -30.76 13.65
N THR A 97 20.32 -30.75 12.42
CA THR A 97 21.61 -31.36 12.11
C THR A 97 22.71 -30.32 12.33
N TRP A 98 23.75 -30.66 13.10
CA TRP A 98 24.91 -29.79 13.29
C TRP A 98 25.67 -29.66 11.97
N SER A 99 25.38 -28.60 11.22
CA SER A 99 26.01 -28.29 9.94
C SER A 99 26.73 -26.95 9.99
N VAL A 100 27.63 -26.70 9.03
CA VAL A 100 28.35 -25.42 8.85
C VAL A 100 27.38 -24.23 8.69
N ASN A 101 26.09 -24.50 8.38
CA ASN A 101 25.03 -23.49 8.23
C ASN A 101 24.07 -23.40 9.43
N TYR A 102 24.39 -24.01 10.58
CA TYR A 102 23.53 -24.08 11.76
C TYR A 102 22.92 -22.72 12.15
N LYS A 103 23.73 -21.65 12.19
CA LYS A 103 23.26 -20.30 12.57
C LYS A 103 22.17 -19.78 11.60
N LYS A 104 22.37 -19.94 10.30
CA LYS A 104 21.38 -19.51 9.28
C LYS A 104 20.11 -20.35 9.36
N GLU A 105 20.24 -21.65 9.63
CA GLU A 105 19.09 -22.53 9.81
C GLU A 105 18.29 -22.14 11.06
N LEU A 106 18.96 -21.84 12.17
CA LEU A 106 18.34 -21.41 13.42
C LEU A 106 17.63 -20.05 13.28
N GLU A 107 18.27 -19.08 12.62
CA GLU A 107 17.66 -17.78 12.31
C GLU A 107 16.41 -17.95 11.44
N SER A 108 16.48 -18.80 10.42
CA SER A 108 15.33 -19.12 9.55
C SER A 108 14.19 -19.78 10.33
N ARG A 109 14.48 -20.77 11.19
CA ARG A 109 13.49 -21.42 12.06
C ARG A 109 12.86 -20.44 13.04
N THR A 110 13.66 -19.56 13.65
CA THR A 110 13.18 -18.54 14.59
C THR A 110 12.26 -17.54 13.90
N LEU A 111 12.64 -17.08 12.70
CA LEU A 111 11.79 -16.22 11.88
C LEU A 111 10.48 -16.92 11.52
N ALA A 112 10.56 -18.15 11.03
CA ALA A 112 9.40 -18.96 10.66
C ALA A 112 8.43 -19.17 11.84
N GLN A 113 8.97 -19.46 13.02
CA GLN A 113 8.19 -19.57 14.26
C GLN A 113 7.42 -18.28 14.55
N ARG A 114 8.13 -17.14 14.59
CA ARG A 114 7.51 -15.84 14.95
C ARG A 114 6.49 -15.38 13.91
N VAL A 115 6.75 -15.61 12.63
CA VAL A 115 5.76 -15.33 11.56
C VAL A 115 4.50 -16.17 11.80
N ALA A 116 4.66 -17.47 12.06
CA ALA A 116 3.52 -18.36 12.23
C ALA A 116 2.66 -18.04 13.46
N THR A 117 3.24 -17.51 14.54
CA THR A 117 2.47 -17.07 15.71
C THR A 117 1.87 -15.68 15.54
N LYS A 118 2.58 -14.71 14.95
CA LYS A 118 2.15 -13.30 14.98
C LYS A 118 1.35 -12.87 13.76
N TYR A 119 1.69 -13.38 12.59
CA TYR A 119 1.10 -12.88 11.35
C TYR A 119 -0.41 -13.15 11.22
N PRO A 120 -0.93 -14.34 11.57
CA PRO A 120 -2.37 -14.60 11.45
C PRO A 120 -3.21 -13.59 12.24
N ASP A 121 -2.87 -13.36 13.51
CA ASP A 121 -3.57 -12.44 14.40
C ASP A 121 -3.48 -10.99 13.90
N PHE A 122 -2.31 -10.58 13.43
CA PHE A 122 -2.14 -9.25 12.84
C PHE A 122 -2.94 -9.08 11.55
N SER A 123 -2.92 -10.08 10.65
CA SER A 123 -3.64 -10.03 9.37
C SER A 123 -5.15 -9.96 9.58
N GLU A 124 -5.68 -10.74 10.53
CA GLU A 124 -7.09 -10.68 10.93
C GLU A 124 -7.43 -9.32 11.53
N TRP A 125 -6.63 -8.82 12.47
CA TRP A 125 -6.85 -7.50 13.06
C TRP A 125 -6.83 -6.39 12.01
N LEU A 126 -5.86 -6.39 11.09
CA LEU A 126 -5.75 -5.39 10.04
C LEU A 126 -6.95 -5.44 9.09
N SER A 127 -7.48 -6.65 8.78
CA SER A 127 -8.66 -6.82 7.93
C SER A 127 -9.91 -6.11 8.48
N LYS A 128 -10.00 -5.97 9.81
CA LYS A 128 -11.11 -5.30 10.51
C LYS A 128 -10.89 -3.78 10.64
N ASN A 129 -9.68 -3.27 10.40
CA ASN A 129 -9.31 -1.88 10.61
C ASN A 129 -9.14 -1.10 9.28
N ILE A 130 -10.24 -0.72 8.64
CA ILE A 130 -10.24 -0.04 7.32
C ILE A 130 -9.40 1.24 7.30
N LEU A 131 -9.44 2.06 8.35
CA LEU A 131 -8.63 3.30 8.42
C LEU A 131 -7.13 2.99 8.36
N LYS A 132 -6.70 1.93 9.05
CA LYS A 132 -5.30 1.49 9.05
C LYS A 132 -4.88 0.89 7.70
N GLN A 133 -5.78 0.21 7.00
CA GLN A 133 -5.51 -0.24 5.63
C GLN A 133 -5.21 0.95 4.71
N LYS A 134 -6.00 2.04 4.82
CA LYS A 134 -5.76 3.28 4.06
C LYS A 134 -4.44 3.96 4.44
N GLU A 135 -4.07 3.96 5.72
CA GLU A 135 -2.77 4.49 6.13
C GLU A 135 -1.61 3.70 5.53
N LEU A 136 -1.71 2.37 5.46
CA LEU A 136 -0.68 1.53 4.85
C LEU A 136 -0.66 1.68 3.33
N ASP A 137 -1.81 1.85 2.68
CA ASP A 137 -1.89 2.18 1.27
C ASP A 137 -1.09 3.46 0.96
N ASN A 138 -1.38 4.53 1.70
CA ASN A 138 -0.67 5.80 1.55
C ASN A 138 0.83 5.67 1.84
N ALA A 139 1.20 4.88 2.85
CA ALA A 139 2.61 4.62 3.16
C ALA A 139 3.31 3.82 2.05
N PHE A 140 2.60 2.93 1.37
CA PHE A 140 3.13 2.07 0.31
C PHE A 140 3.31 2.79 -1.03
N ASP A 141 2.73 3.97 -1.22
CA ASP A 141 2.70 4.72 -2.49
C ASP A 141 4.07 4.81 -3.20
N SER A 142 5.11 5.22 -2.47
CA SER A 142 6.48 5.32 -3.02
C SER A 142 7.00 3.97 -3.51
N ALA A 143 6.84 2.91 -2.72
CA ALA A 143 7.30 1.57 -3.08
C ALA A 143 6.49 0.99 -4.24
N TYR A 144 5.18 1.22 -4.24
CA TYR A 144 4.27 0.84 -5.32
C TYR A 144 4.73 1.44 -6.65
N ASN A 145 4.95 2.76 -6.69
CA ASN A 145 5.37 3.47 -7.90
C ASN A 145 6.72 2.96 -8.43
N ILE A 146 7.68 2.64 -7.55
CA ILE A 146 8.97 2.06 -7.95
C ILE A 146 8.78 0.67 -8.55
N LEU A 147 8.02 -0.20 -7.87
CA LEU A 147 7.78 -1.57 -8.33
C LEU A 147 7.02 -1.58 -9.66
N GLU A 148 6.05 -0.68 -9.83
CA GLU A 148 5.28 -0.54 -11.07
C GLU A 148 6.15 -0.05 -12.24
N ARG A 149 7.03 0.92 -11.99
CA ARG A 149 8.02 1.34 -12.98
C ARG A 149 8.93 0.17 -13.40
N LYS A 150 9.40 -0.63 -12.45
CA LYS A 150 10.27 -1.78 -12.77
C LYS A 150 9.52 -2.88 -13.51
N ARG A 151 8.29 -3.20 -13.09
CA ARG A 151 7.39 -4.11 -13.82
C ARG A 151 7.19 -3.66 -15.27
N SER A 152 6.88 -2.39 -15.52
CA SER A 152 6.66 -1.89 -16.90
C SER A 152 7.91 -1.93 -17.80
N ILE A 153 9.11 -2.04 -17.22
CA ILE A 153 10.34 -2.25 -17.98
C ILE A 153 10.57 -3.74 -18.26
N HIS A 154 10.38 -4.60 -17.25
CA HIS A 154 10.83 -5.99 -17.30
C HIS A 154 9.73 -7.05 -17.51
N ALA A 155 8.45 -6.68 -17.41
CA ALA A 155 7.30 -7.59 -17.42
C ALA A 155 6.00 -6.86 -17.81
N ARG A 156 5.98 -6.22 -18.99
CA ARG A 156 4.84 -5.40 -19.46
C ARG A 156 3.54 -6.16 -19.55
N ASP A 157 3.62 -7.45 -19.88
CA ASP A 157 2.52 -8.40 -20.03
C ASP A 157 1.95 -8.90 -18.69
N LYS A 158 2.58 -8.53 -17.57
CA LYS A 158 2.19 -8.97 -16.22
C LYS A 158 1.52 -7.85 -15.44
N THR A 159 0.59 -8.21 -14.56
CA THR A 159 0.14 -7.27 -13.52
C THR A 159 1.21 -7.10 -12.44
N LEU A 160 1.12 -6.04 -11.63
CA LEU A 160 2.07 -5.84 -10.53
C LEU A 160 2.03 -6.98 -9.50
N ASP A 161 0.83 -7.45 -9.17
CA ASP A 161 0.62 -8.63 -8.32
C ASP A 161 1.36 -9.85 -8.87
N GLN A 162 1.22 -10.16 -10.16
CA GLN A 162 1.92 -11.28 -10.80
C GLN A 162 3.44 -11.08 -10.75
N TYR A 163 3.91 -9.89 -11.06
CA TYR A 163 5.34 -9.57 -11.05
C TYR A 163 5.98 -9.75 -9.67
N ILE A 164 5.36 -9.22 -8.62
CA ILE A 164 5.82 -9.39 -7.23
C ILE A 164 5.71 -10.87 -6.81
N SER A 165 4.60 -11.52 -7.15
CA SER A 165 4.34 -12.92 -6.84
C SER A 165 5.42 -13.84 -7.46
N GLU A 166 5.77 -13.62 -8.74
CA GLU A 166 6.84 -14.35 -9.43
C GLU A 166 8.23 -14.03 -8.83
N ALA A 167 8.49 -12.78 -8.43
CA ALA A 167 9.75 -12.41 -7.76
C ALA A 167 9.93 -13.15 -6.42
N ILE A 168 8.85 -13.29 -5.66
CA ILE A 168 8.83 -14.05 -4.40
C ILE A 168 9.11 -15.53 -4.68
N ASP A 169 8.39 -16.15 -5.63
CA ASP A 169 8.60 -17.56 -5.97
C ASP A 169 10.02 -17.83 -6.46
N CYS A 170 10.55 -16.94 -7.31
CA CYS A 170 11.91 -17.02 -7.83
C CYS A 170 12.98 -17.07 -6.72
N SER A 171 12.70 -16.47 -5.56
CA SER A 171 13.65 -16.44 -4.43
C SER A 171 13.78 -17.78 -3.73
N PHE A 172 12.77 -18.64 -3.89
CA PHE A 172 12.68 -19.96 -3.28
C PHE A 172 12.89 -21.08 -4.30
N ASP A 173 12.81 -20.77 -5.59
CA ASP A 173 13.18 -21.67 -6.68
C ASP A 173 14.68 -21.54 -7.02
N LYS A 174 15.42 -22.64 -6.89
CA LYS A 174 16.88 -22.66 -7.13
C LYS A 174 17.24 -22.30 -8.58
N ALA A 175 16.49 -22.80 -9.56
CA ALA A 175 16.76 -22.56 -10.97
C ALA A 175 16.53 -21.09 -11.35
N CYS A 176 15.52 -20.46 -10.78
CA CYS A 176 15.25 -19.04 -10.98
C CYS A 176 16.28 -18.15 -10.29
N LYS A 177 16.62 -18.47 -9.04
CA LYS A 177 17.56 -17.71 -8.23
C LYS A 177 18.98 -17.62 -8.83
N ASP A 178 19.43 -18.71 -9.44
CA ASP A 178 20.77 -18.79 -10.05
C ASP A 178 20.79 -18.22 -11.48
N ASN A 179 19.64 -17.81 -12.03
CA ASN A 179 19.53 -17.23 -13.37
C ASN A 179 19.87 -15.72 -13.37
N LYS A 180 20.81 -15.30 -14.22
CA LYS A 180 21.20 -13.88 -14.39
C LYS A 180 20.08 -12.99 -14.92
N ASP A 181 19.07 -13.55 -15.59
CA ASP A 181 17.94 -12.77 -16.09
C ASP A 181 16.92 -12.44 -15.00
N SER A 182 16.83 -13.28 -13.96
CA SER A 182 15.95 -13.01 -12.82
C SER A 182 16.45 -11.83 -11.98
N SER A 183 17.78 -11.69 -11.82
CA SER A 183 18.38 -10.56 -11.09
C SER A 183 18.22 -9.23 -11.84
N LYS A 184 18.19 -9.25 -13.17
CA LYS A 184 17.79 -8.07 -13.96
C LYS A 184 16.30 -7.78 -13.78
N LYS A 185 15.45 -8.81 -13.89
CA LYS A 185 13.99 -8.66 -13.84
C LYS A 185 13.50 -8.18 -12.48
N TYR A 186 14.06 -8.67 -11.38
CA TYR A 186 13.56 -8.42 -10.01
C TYR A 186 14.53 -7.64 -9.11
N GLY A 187 15.64 -7.18 -9.69
CA GLY A 187 16.72 -6.46 -9.02
C GLY A 187 17.68 -7.42 -8.34
N SER A 188 18.91 -6.97 -8.08
CA SER A 188 19.93 -7.79 -7.42
C SER A 188 20.44 -7.07 -6.19
N LEU A 189 20.37 -7.74 -5.03
CA LEU A 189 21.11 -7.33 -3.84
C LEU A 189 22.06 -8.45 -3.45
N GLY A 190 23.32 -8.30 -3.87
CA GLY A 190 24.32 -9.37 -3.78
C GLY A 190 24.06 -10.51 -4.76
N LYS A 191 24.67 -11.68 -4.49
CA LYS A 191 24.71 -12.83 -5.42
C LYS A 191 23.42 -13.64 -5.52
N TYR A 192 22.48 -13.49 -4.58
CA TYR A 192 21.49 -14.54 -4.33
C TYR A 192 20.06 -14.07 -4.11
N ASN A 193 19.81 -12.80 -3.78
CA ASN A 193 18.44 -12.38 -3.49
C ASN A 193 18.04 -11.28 -4.45
N ASN A 194 16.85 -11.43 -5.01
CA ASN A 194 16.28 -10.33 -5.76
C ASN A 194 15.81 -9.22 -4.81
N LEU A 195 15.85 -7.99 -5.30
CA LEU A 195 15.58 -6.83 -4.44
C LEU A 195 14.13 -6.79 -3.97
N THR A 196 13.21 -7.29 -4.81
CA THR A 196 11.78 -7.37 -4.49
C THR A 196 11.52 -8.23 -3.24
N ILE A 197 12.11 -9.44 -3.16
CA ILE A 197 11.97 -10.27 -1.96
C ILE A 197 12.65 -9.65 -0.75
N VAL A 198 13.80 -8.98 -0.93
CA VAL A 198 14.53 -8.36 0.17
C VAL A 198 13.69 -7.26 0.81
N PHE A 199 13.03 -6.43 -0.01
CA PHE A 199 12.12 -5.40 0.45
C PHE A 199 11.05 -5.97 1.40
N PHE A 200 10.28 -6.95 0.93
CA PHE A 200 9.19 -7.51 1.73
C PHE A 200 9.68 -8.38 2.91
N ASN A 201 10.80 -9.11 2.76
CA ASN A 201 11.38 -9.86 3.88
C ASN A 201 11.88 -8.95 5.00
N ASN A 202 12.48 -7.80 4.65
CA ASN A 202 12.93 -6.86 5.67
C ASN A 202 11.74 -6.25 6.42
N ILE A 203 10.65 -5.92 5.72
CA ILE A 203 9.39 -5.51 6.34
C ILE A 203 8.90 -6.58 7.33
N LEU A 204 8.89 -7.85 6.92
CA LEU A 204 8.47 -8.96 7.77
C LEU A 204 9.34 -9.09 9.03
N LYS A 205 10.66 -8.92 8.90
CA LYS A 205 11.61 -8.94 10.03
C LYS A 205 11.34 -7.81 11.04
N TYR A 206 10.97 -6.63 10.57
CA TYR A 206 10.60 -5.53 11.47
C TYR A 206 9.27 -5.77 12.18
N MET A 207 8.31 -6.42 11.52
CA MET A 207 7.03 -6.80 12.13
C MET A 207 7.21 -7.83 13.25
N ILE A 208 7.91 -8.93 13.00
CA ILE A 208 7.90 -10.10 13.91
C ILE A 208 8.60 -9.87 15.26
N VAL A 209 9.36 -8.79 15.41
CA VAL A 209 9.99 -8.41 16.68
C VAL A 209 9.07 -7.59 17.59
N GLN A 210 7.95 -7.06 17.08
CA GLN A 210 6.98 -6.26 17.83
C GLN A 210 5.99 -7.13 18.60
N ASN A 211 5.43 -6.64 19.71
CA ASN A 211 4.61 -7.44 20.62
C ASN A 211 3.10 -7.27 20.39
N THR A 212 2.66 -6.10 19.94
CA THR A 212 1.24 -5.80 19.71
C THR A 212 0.93 -5.52 18.24
N ASN A 213 -0.34 -5.69 17.84
CA ASN A 213 -0.78 -5.34 16.49
C ASN A 213 -0.54 -3.88 16.13
N GLU A 214 -0.65 -2.98 17.11
CA GLU A 214 -0.40 -1.55 16.93
C GLU A 214 1.10 -1.26 16.71
N GLU A 215 1.98 -1.92 17.46
CA GLU A 215 3.43 -1.82 17.25
C GLU A 215 3.83 -2.41 15.90
N ILE A 216 3.27 -3.56 15.51
CA ILE A 216 3.46 -4.15 14.18
C ILE A 216 3.06 -3.16 13.10
N PHE A 217 1.87 -2.56 13.21
CA PHE A 217 1.36 -1.58 12.26
C PHE A 217 2.31 -0.38 12.11
N ASN A 218 2.77 0.18 13.24
CA ASN A 218 3.69 1.32 13.24
C ASN A 218 5.06 0.95 12.65
N ALA A 219 5.57 -0.25 12.93
CA ALA A 219 6.80 -0.75 12.34
C ALA A 219 6.66 -0.91 10.82
N LEU A 220 5.54 -1.47 10.35
CA LEU A 220 5.23 -1.65 8.93
C LEU A 220 5.21 -0.30 8.19
N LYS A 221 4.44 0.65 8.72
CA LYS A 221 4.34 2.02 8.19
C LYS A 221 5.72 2.69 8.14
N LYS A 222 6.51 2.58 9.21
CA LYS A 222 7.89 3.11 9.24
C LYS A 222 8.77 2.45 8.18
N SER A 223 8.69 1.12 7.99
CA SER A 223 9.48 0.42 6.97
C SER A 223 9.11 0.84 5.54
N LEU A 224 7.88 1.28 5.32
CA LEU A 224 7.38 1.74 4.03
C LEU A 224 7.76 3.20 3.72
N THR A 225 7.97 4.05 4.73
CA THR A 225 8.22 5.49 4.54
C THR A 225 9.64 5.94 4.91
N ASN A 226 10.40 5.13 5.65
CA ASN A 226 11.74 5.50 6.09
C ASN A 226 12.73 5.41 4.92
N GLU A 227 13.54 6.46 4.75
CA GLU A 227 14.53 6.58 3.68
C GLU A 227 15.97 6.52 4.18
N ILE A 228 16.18 6.20 5.46
CA ILE A 228 17.51 5.96 6.03
C ILE A 228 18.21 4.85 5.24
N VAL A 229 19.54 4.97 5.10
CA VAL A 229 20.42 3.97 4.46
C VAL A 229 20.09 2.57 4.97
N ASP A 230 20.05 1.62 4.03
CA ASP A 230 19.71 0.20 4.24
C ASP A 230 18.27 -0.09 4.71
N SER A 231 17.40 0.92 4.85
CA SER A 231 15.97 0.69 5.03
C SER A 231 15.35 -0.01 3.80
N PRO A 232 14.20 -0.70 3.97
CA PRO A 232 13.56 -1.39 2.84
C PRO A 232 13.30 -0.46 1.65
N LEU A 233 12.71 0.72 1.89
CA LEU A 233 12.43 1.68 0.83
C LEU A 233 13.71 2.26 0.22
N TYR A 234 14.75 2.53 1.02
CA TYR A 234 16.04 2.99 0.50
C TYR A 234 16.65 1.99 -0.48
N LEU A 235 16.68 0.70 -0.11
CA LEU A 235 17.21 -0.35 -0.98
C LEU A 235 16.41 -0.42 -2.29
N LEU A 236 15.08 -0.34 -2.21
CA LEU A 236 14.21 -0.38 -3.38
C LEU A 236 14.39 0.84 -4.31
N ARG A 237 14.59 2.03 -3.74
CA ARG A 237 14.86 3.27 -4.51
C ARG A 237 16.18 3.22 -5.26
N ASN A 238 17.19 2.59 -4.68
CA ASN A 238 18.52 2.45 -5.28
C ASN A 238 18.64 1.23 -6.20
N TRP A 239 17.51 0.66 -6.62
CA TRP A 239 17.48 -0.33 -7.69
C TRP A 239 17.92 0.31 -9.01
N GLN A 240 19.17 0.06 -9.41
CA GLN A 240 19.70 0.39 -10.74
C GLN A 240 19.02 -0.47 -11.81
#